data_AF-A0A7G9T658-F1
#
_entry.id   AF-A0A7G9T658-F1
#
_cell.length_a   1.000
_cell.length_b   1.000
_cell.length_c   1.000
_cell.angle_alpha   90.00
_cell.angle_beta   90.00
_cell.angle_gamma   90.00
#
_symmetry.space_group_name_H-M   'P 1'
#
loop_
_entity.id
_entity.type
_entity.pdbx_description
1 polymer ?
#
loop_
_entity_poly.entity_id
_entity_poly.type
_entity_poly.pdbx_seq_one_letter_code
_entity_poly.pdbx_strand_id
1 'polypeptide(L)'
;MTRKKRKRKMKGWSRWHPAKFFIRAGHLRPWRIIIVISGIMFISWHISDLRQVKVADPEMVDVTKLPMNQLTKDQFIRRLAPEAQTIQLQYGVRASITLSQAALESDWGQSELAYKYNNFFGVKASSGMKQVSLPTSEYVNGKWIKVDAPFRAYDSWQESMVDHAKLLVNGTADNHARYLKVIQGSTAEESAKELVEGGYATDPKYAEKLIYIINTYHLEQYDYQ
;
A
#
# COMPACT_ATOMS: atom_id res chain seq x y z
N MET A 1 15.10 71.99 -12.76
CA MET A 1 15.53 71.25 -11.55
C MET A 1 16.04 69.86 -11.96
N THR A 2 17.34 69.64 -12.05
CA THR A 2 17.94 68.35 -12.44
C THR A 2 18.74 67.78 -11.27
N ARG A 3 18.22 66.71 -10.66
CA ARG A 3 18.71 66.11 -9.41
C ARG A 3 19.78 65.04 -9.73
N LYS A 4 21.05 65.36 -9.49
CA LYS A 4 22.20 64.47 -9.69
C LYS A 4 22.16 63.27 -8.70
N LYS A 5 22.08 62.04 -9.20
CA LYS A 5 22.13 60.78 -8.43
C LYS A 5 23.53 60.54 -7.85
N ARG A 6 23.63 60.34 -6.52
CA ARG A 6 24.85 59.85 -5.83
C ARG A 6 24.76 58.32 -5.67
N LYS A 7 25.64 57.56 -6.35
CA LYS A 7 25.79 56.10 -6.19
C LYS A 7 26.58 55.79 -4.91
N ARG A 8 26.03 55.00 -3.97
CA ARG A 8 26.77 54.38 -2.84
C ARG A 8 27.45 53.10 -3.34
N LYS A 9 28.79 53.01 -3.21
CA LYS A 9 29.56 51.76 -3.43
C LYS A 9 29.31 50.82 -2.25
N MET A 10 28.86 49.59 -2.52
CA MET A 10 28.84 48.49 -1.54
C MET A 10 30.27 47.96 -1.32
N LYS A 11 30.68 47.79 -0.06
CA LYS A 11 31.95 47.13 0.31
C LYS A 11 31.83 45.62 0.01
N GLY A 12 32.74 45.08 -0.80
CA GLY A 12 32.79 43.67 -1.14
C GLY A 12 33.13 42.79 0.08
N TRP A 13 32.46 41.64 0.18
CA TRP A 13 32.77 40.60 1.16
C TRP A 13 34.15 39.98 0.90
N SER A 14 34.91 39.77 1.98
CA SER A 14 36.23 39.16 1.96
C SER A 14 36.15 37.66 1.62
N ARG A 15 36.99 37.19 0.69
CA ARG A 15 37.12 35.76 0.34
C ARG A 15 37.68 34.97 1.52
N TRP A 16 36.90 34.02 2.02
CA TRP A 16 37.30 33.10 3.07
C TRP A 16 38.41 32.16 2.59
N HIS A 17 39.42 31.91 3.43
CA HIS A 17 40.59 31.07 3.10
C HIS A 17 40.76 29.95 4.15
N PRO A 18 40.22 28.73 3.91
CA PRO A 18 40.19 27.65 4.90
C PRO A 18 41.58 27.23 5.40
N ALA A 19 42.62 27.31 4.56
CA ALA A 19 43.98 26.96 4.95
C ALA A 19 44.53 27.84 6.10
N LYS A 20 44.16 29.13 6.15
CA LYS A 20 44.58 30.06 7.22
C LYS A 20 43.95 29.74 8.58
N PHE A 21 42.90 28.91 8.59
CA PHE A 21 42.27 28.45 9.81
C PHE A 21 43.14 27.40 10.51
N PHE A 22 43.72 26.46 9.76
CA PHE A 22 44.50 25.35 10.30
C PHE A 22 46.00 25.60 10.38
N ILE A 23 46.54 26.51 9.54
CA ILE A 23 47.97 26.78 9.42
C ILE A 23 48.24 28.27 9.67
N ARG A 24 49.23 28.58 10.52
CA ARG A 24 49.71 29.95 10.73
C ARG A 24 51.24 29.93 10.69
N ALA A 25 51.82 30.76 9.82
CA ALA A 25 53.27 30.87 9.62
C ALA A 25 53.94 29.50 9.34
N GLY A 26 53.36 28.69 8.45
CA GLY A 26 53.93 27.41 8.02
C GLY A 26 53.74 26.24 8.99
N HIS A 27 53.31 26.48 10.23
CA HIS A 27 53.07 25.43 11.23
C HIS A 27 51.58 25.11 11.39
N LEU A 28 51.29 23.82 11.52
CA LEU A 28 49.95 23.31 11.84
C LEU A 28 49.56 23.74 13.25
N ARG A 29 48.27 24.05 13.45
CA ARG A 29 47.69 24.36 14.75
C ARG A 29 46.93 23.14 15.25
N PRO A 30 47.59 22.16 15.92
CA PRO A 30 47.00 20.86 16.23
C PRO A 30 45.72 20.97 17.05
N TRP A 31 45.65 21.95 17.96
CA TRP A 31 44.45 22.21 18.77
C TRP A 31 43.20 22.59 17.94
N ARG A 32 43.36 23.20 16.76
CA ARG A 32 42.23 23.53 15.86
C ARG A 32 41.76 22.32 15.06
N ILE A 33 42.66 21.40 14.75
CA ILE A 33 42.32 20.12 14.12
C ILE A 33 41.54 19.27 15.13
N ILE A 34 42.00 19.23 16.39
CA ILE A 34 41.30 18.54 17.48
C ILE A 34 39.88 19.11 17.66
N ILE A 35 39.68 20.43 17.69
CA ILE A 35 38.33 21.03 17.80
C ILE A 35 37.39 20.58 16.65
N VAL A 36 37.89 20.51 15.41
CA VAL A 36 37.06 20.10 14.26
C VAL A 36 36.77 18.60 14.31
N ILE A 37 37.75 17.77 14.66
CA ILE A 37 37.56 16.33 14.83
C ILE A 37 36.61 16.03 15.98
N SER A 38 36.76 16.71 17.13
CA SER A 38 35.85 16.61 18.27
C SER A 38 34.44 17.10 17.92
N GLY A 39 34.30 18.15 17.10
CA GLY A 39 33.00 18.61 16.59
C GLY A 39 32.35 17.59 15.65
N ILE A 40 33.10 16.98 14.74
CA ILE A 40 32.62 15.93 13.83
C ILE A 40 32.26 14.66 14.62
N MET A 41 33.06 14.26 15.62
CA MET A 41 32.76 13.15 16.51
C MET A 41 31.54 13.44 17.39
N PHE A 42 31.37 14.67 17.89
CA PHE A 42 30.20 15.09 18.65
C PHE A 42 28.94 15.13 17.78
N ILE A 43 29.03 15.61 16.54
CA ILE A 43 27.94 15.54 15.55
C ILE A 43 27.64 14.09 15.19
N SER A 44 28.66 13.24 14.99
CA SER A 44 28.46 11.81 14.68
C SER A 44 27.88 11.05 15.87
N TRP A 45 28.27 11.40 17.11
CA TRP A 45 27.73 10.88 18.36
C TRP A 45 26.28 11.36 18.59
N HIS A 46 25.98 12.63 18.31
CA HIS A 46 24.61 13.14 18.32
C HIS A 46 23.75 12.65 17.15
N ILE A 47 24.32 12.29 16.00
CA ILE A 47 23.58 11.62 14.92
C ILE A 47 23.26 10.18 15.31
N SER A 48 24.15 9.47 16.02
CA SER A 48 23.80 8.17 16.63
C SER A 48 22.76 8.32 17.74
N ASP A 49 22.73 9.44 18.45
CA ASP A 49 21.71 9.79 19.44
C ASP A 49 20.37 10.17 18.79
N LEU A 50 20.40 10.76 17.58
CA LEU A 50 19.22 10.96 16.72
C LEU A 50 18.71 9.66 16.07
N ARG A 51 19.56 8.63 15.94
CA ARG A 51 19.12 7.24 15.63
C ARG A 51 18.55 6.52 16.86
N GLN A 52 18.77 7.09 18.05
CA GLN A 52 18.16 6.71 19.32
C GLN A 52 17.06 7.69 19.72
N VAL A 53 16.39 8.33 18.75
CA VAL A 53 14.97 8.67 18.95
C VAL A 53 14.27 7.34 19.14
N LYS A 54 14.28 6.89 20.39
CA LYS A 54 13.43 5.89 20.97
C LYS A 54 12.04 6.35 20.53
N VAL A 55 11.52 5.78 19.46
CA VAL A 55 10.10 5.89 19.13
C VAL A 55 9.44 5.54 20.45
N ALA A 56 8.78 6.55 21.05
CA ALA A 56 8.06 6.38 22.29
C ALA A 56 7.32 5.05 22.17
N ASP A 57 7.51 4.16 23.16
CA ASP A 57 6.96 2.81 23.17
C ASP A 57 5.55 2.91 22.60
N PRO A 58 5.30 2.42 21.37
CA PRO A 58 4.01 2.63 20.75
C PRO A 58 3.11 1.82 21.65
N GLU A 59 2.29 2.49 22.44
CA GLU A 59 1.02 1.95 22.87
C GLU A 59 0.51 1.18 21.65
N MET A 60 0.50 -0.17 21.72
CA MET A 60 0.21 -1.02 20.56
C MET A 60 -1.12 -0.53 20.02
N VAL A 61 -1.08 0.29 18.96
CA VAL A 61 -2.31 0.84 18.39
C VAL A 61 -3.08 -0.38 17.96
N ASP A 62 -4.21 -0.59 18.62
CA ASP A 62 -5.05 -1.74 18.36
C ASP A 62 -5.53 -1.63 16.92
N VAL A 63 -4.83 -2.31 16.01
CA VAL A 63 -5.04 -2.27 14.57
C VAL A 63 -6.45 -2.74 14.20
N THR A 64 -7.15 -3.41 15.12
CA THR A 64 -8.54 -3.83 14.95
C THR A 64 -9.52 -2.65 15.09
N LYS A 65 -9.12 -1.55 15.73
CA LYS A 65 -9.95 -0.35 15.95
C LYS A 65 -9.74 0.75 14.91
N LEU A 66 -8.65 0.72 14.16
CA LEU A 66 -8.41 1.67 13.08
C LEU A 66 -9.38 1.43 11.91
N PRO A 67 -9.81 2.46 11.18
CA PRO A 67 -10.54 2.28 9.92
C PRO A 67 -9.62 1.71 8.84
N MET A 68 -10.17 0.98 7.86
CA MET A 68 -9.39 0.28 6.82
C MET A 68 -8.43 1.20 6.07
N ASN A 69 -8.89 2.39 5.71
CA ASN A 69 -8.11 3.36 4.93
C ASN A 69 -6.95 4.02 5.70
N GLN A 70 -6.77 3.71 6.99
CA GLN A 70 -5.65 4.19 7.81
C GLN A 70 -4.60 3.11 8.09
N LEU A 71 -4.85 1.87 7.67
CA LEU A 71 -3.91 0.78 7.87
C LEU A 71 -2.73 0.89 6.92
N THR A 72 -1.53 0.55 7.41
CA THR A 72 -0.44 0.19 6.50
C THR A 72 -0.78 -1.11 5.78
N LYS A 73 -0.11 -1.37 4.66
CA LYS A 73 -0.31 -2.60 3.88
C LYS A 73 -0.13 -3.88 4.70
N ASP A 74 0.89 -3.92 5.56
CA ASP A 74 1.12 -5.07 6.46
C ASP A 74 0.04 -5.18 7.54
N GLN A 75 -0.48 -4.06 8.05
CA GLN A 75 -1.59 -4.08 9.01
C GLN A 75 -2.89 -4.55 8.35
N PHE A 76 -3.15 -4.13 7.11
CA PHE A 76 -4.29 -4.61 6.31
C PHE A 76 -4.22 -6.13 6.14
N ILE A 77 -3.09 -6.66 5.66
CA ILE A 77 -2.89 -8.11 5.50
C ILE A 77 -3.12 -8.85 6.83
N ARG A 78 -2.43 -8.43 7.90
CA ARG A 78 -2.55 -9.09 9.21
C ARG A 78 -3.97 -9.09 9.77
N ARG A 79 -4.75 -8.05 9.48
CA ARG A 79 -6.14 -7.95 9.93
C ARG A 79 -7.07 -8.87 9.16
N LEU A 80 -6.84 -9.06 7.86
CA LEU A 80 -7.66 -9.93 7.02
C LEU A 80 -7.25 -11.40 7.11
N ALA A 81 -5.99 -11.70 7.44
CA ALA A 81 -5.43 -13.05 7.38
C ALA A 81 -6.25 -14.12 8.14
N PRO A 82 -6.75 -13.89 9.38
CA PRO A 82 -7.57 -14.89 10.07
C PRO A 82 -8.87 -15.26 9.32
N GLU A 83 -9.51 -14.26 8.70
CA GLU A 83 -10.73 -14.46 7.91
C GLU A 83 -10.39 -15.20 6.60
N ALA A 84 -9.31 -14.80 5.92
CA ALA A 84 -8.85 -15.46 4.70
C ALA A 84 -8.50 -16.94 4.93
N GLN A 85 -7.87 -17.27 6.05
CA GLN A 85 -7.58 -18.65 6.44
C GLN A 85 -8.85 -19.44 6.77
N THR A 86 -9.84 -18.81 7.42
CA THR A 86 -11.15 -19.42 7.65
C THR A 86 -11.87 -19.71 6.33
N ILE A 87 -11.84 -18.76 5.40
CA ILE A 87 -12.38 -18.92 4.05
C ILE A 87 -11.70 -20.06 3.31
N GLN A 88 -10.37 -20.18 3.41
CA GLN A 88 -9.64 -21.29 2.81
C GLN A 88 -10.13 -22.64 3.34
N LEU A 89 -10.30 -22.78 4.65
CA LEU A 89 -10.80 -24.02 5.24
C LEU A 89 -12.23 -24.35 4.81
N GLN A 90 -13.09 -23.34 4.72
CA GLN A 90 -14.52 -23.54 4.43
C GLN A 90 -14.81 -23.73 2.94
N TYR A 91 -14.11 -23.01 2.07
CA TYR A 91 -14.43 -22.87 0.65
C TYR A 91 -13.32 -23.37 -0.28
N GLY A 92 -12.15 -23.72 0.26
CA GLY A 92 -10.99 -24.18 -0.53
C GLY A 92 -10.26 -23.05 -1.26
N VAL A 93 -10.69 -21.79 -1.13
CA VAL A 93 -10.03 -20.65 -1.78
C VAL A 93 -8.78 -20.28 -0.98
N ARG A 94 -7.59 -20.37 -1.59
CA ARG A 94 -6.31 -20.03 -0.95
C ARG A 94 -6.36 -18.66 -0.26
N ALA A 95 -5.82 -18.59 0.95
CA ALA A 95 -5.75 -17.37 1.74
C ALA A 95 -4.90 -16.32 1.01
N SER A 96 -3.79 -16.72 0.39
CA SER A 96 -2.92 -15.89 -0.44
C SER A 96 -3.66 -15.24 -1.61
N ILE A 97 -4.53 -15.98 -2.29
CA ILE A 97 -5.41 -15.47 -3.35
C ILE A 97 -6.42 -14.49 -2.80
N THR A 98 -7.12 -14.85 -1.72
CA THR A 98 -8.13 -13.99 -1.11
C THR A 98 -7.51 -12.65 -0.64
N LEU A 99 -6.35 -12.69 0.01
CA LEU A 99 -5.63 -11.52 0.50
C LEU A 99 -5.10 -10.64 -0.63
N SER A 100 -4.51 -11.24 -1.66
CA SER A 100 -3.97 -10.47 -2.80
C SER A 100 -5.07 -9.81 -3.63
N GLN A 101 -6.20 -10.49 -3.86
CA GLN A 101 -7.36 -9.89 -4.51
C GLN A 101 -7.96 -8.79 -3.64
N ALA A 102 -8.16 -9.02 -2.34
CA ALA A 102 -8.66 -7.97 -1.45
C ALA A 102 -7.75 -6.74 -1.46
N ALA A 103 -6.43 -6.93 -1.41
CA ALA A 103 -5.47 -5.82 -1.46
C ALA A 103 -5.53 -5.06 -2.80
N LEU A 104 -5.59 -5.76 -3.93
CA LEU A 104 -5.63 -5.16 -5.26
C LEU A 104 -6.93 -4.41 -5.51
N GLU A 105 -8.08 -5.06 -5.26
CA GLU A 105 -9.41 -4.56 -5.61
C GLU A 105 -9.88 -3.42 -4.69
N SER A 106 -9.43 -3.41 -3.44
CA SER A 106 -9.81 -2.38 -2.47
C SER A 106 -8.84 -1.21 -2.38
N ASP A 107 -7.76 -1.23 -3.19
CA ASP A 107 -6.59 -0.36 -3.02
C ASP A 107 -6.08 -0.38 -1.57
N TRP A 108 -5.78 -1.58 -1.05
CA TRP A 108 -5.35 -1.79 0.34
C TRP A 108 -6.32 -1.23 1.38
N GLY A 109 -7.63 -1.32 1.09
CA GLY A 109 -8.70 -0.79 1.93
C GLY A 109 -8.91 0.73 1.82
N GLN A 110 -8.21 1.42 0.91
CA GLN A 110 -8.29 2.88 0.78
C GLN A 110 -9.47 3.35 -0.07
N SER A 111 -10.03 2.50 -0.93
CA SER A 111 -11.16 2.90 -1.78
C SER A 111 -12.39 3.25 -0.94
N GLU A 112 -13.18 4.26 -1.34
CA GLU A 112 -14.41 4.63 -0.63
C GLU A 112 -15.36 3.44 -0.51
N LEU A 113 -15.46 2.64 -1.58
CA LEU A 113 -16.27 1.43 -1.58
C LEU A 113 -15.85 0.43 -0.50
N ALA A 114 -14.55 0.28 -0.26
CA ALA A 114 -14.00 -0.59 0.75
C ALA A 114 -14.18 -0.05 2.18
N TYR A 115 -13.68 1.15 2.51
CA TYR A 115 -13.64 1.59 3.91
C TYR A 115 -14.99 2.08 4.45
N LYS A 116 -15.90 2.53 3.58
CA LYS A 116 -17.20 3.09 3.99
C LYS A 116 -18.36 2.11 3.82
N TYR A 117 -18.28 1.23 2.82
CA TYR A 117 -19.34 0.28 2.48
C TYR A 117 -18.93 -1.18 2.57
N ASN A 118 -17.71 -1.44 3.10
CA ASN A 118 -17.20 -2.77 3.37
C ASN A 118 -17.13 -3.70 2.14
N ASN A 119 -17.05 -3.14 0.92
CA ASN A 119 -17.03 -3.92 -0.31
C ASN A 119 -15.62 -3.89 -0.92
N PHE A 120 -14.84 -4.94 -0.64
CA PHE A 120 -13.45 -5.01 -1.09
C PHE A 120 -13.28 -5.44 -2.54
N PHE A 121 -14.30 -6.03 -3.15
CA PHE A 121 -14.19 -6.72 -4.45
C PHE A 121 -15.05 -6.07 -5.54
N GLY A 122 -15.53 -4.83 -5.33
CA GLY A 122 -16.30 -4.11 -6.32
C GLY A 122 -17.64 -4.78 -6.70
N VAL A 123 -18.22 -5.59 -5.81
CA VAL A 123 -19.43 -6.37 -6.11
C VAL A 123 -20.60 -5.43 -6.40
N LYS A 124 -21.18 -5.54 -7.60
CA LYS A 124 -22.38 -4.78 -7.99
C LYS A 124 -23.61 -5.31 -7.25
N ALA A 125 -24.54 -4.43 -6.91
CA ALA A 125 -25.75 -4.82 -6.20
C ALA A 125 -26.81 -5.38 -7.17
N SER A 126 -27.47 -6.46 -6.76
CA SER A 126 -28.70 -6.95 -7.37
C SER A 126 -29.93 -6.33 -6.69
N SER A 127 -31.10 -6.41 -7.33
CA SER A 127 -32.36 -5.89 -6.79
C SER A 127 -32.64 -6.40 -5.38
N GLY A 128 -33.00 -5.49 -4.46
CA GLY A 128 -33.31 -5.81 -3.07
C GLY A 128 -32.10 -5.90 -2.13
N MET A 129 -30.87 -5.76 -2.62
CA MET A 129 -29.68 -5.70 -1.78
C MET A 129 -29.42 -4.29 -1.22
N LYS A 130 -28.81 -4.21 -0.03
CA LYS A 130 -28.24 -2.97 0.50
C LYS A 130 -27.18 -2.47 -0.48
N GLN A 131 -27.29 -1.22 -0.93
CA GLN A 131 -26.46 -0.70 -2.01
C GLN A 131 -26.09 0.77 -1.83
N VAL A 132 -25.04 1.18 -2.53
CA VAL A 132 -24.62 2.57 -2.74
C VAL A 132 -24.40 2.80 -4.24
N SER A 133 -24.76 3.98 -4.74
CA SER A 133 -24.41 4.40 -6.10
C SER A 133 -23.12 5.22 -6.06
N LEU A 134 -22.09 4.76 -6.79
CA LEU A 134 -20.80 5.45 -6.90
C LEU A 134 -20.34 5.50 -8.36
N PRO A 135 -19.56 6.51 -8.76
CA PRO A 135 -18.98 6.57 -10.09
C PRO A 135 -17.94 5.46 -10.28
N THR A 136 -18.00 4.78 -11.41
CA THR A 136 -17.03 3.78 -11.84
C THR A 136 -16.59 4.04 -13.29
N SER A 137 -15.47 3.44 -13.68
CA SER A 137 -15.03 3.44 -15.07
C SER A 137 -15.49 2.15 -15.74
N GLU A 138 -16.25 2.25 -16.83
CA GLU A 138 -16.69 1.13 -17.64
C GLU A 138 -16.03 1.19 -19.01
N TYR A 139 -15.65 0.03 -19.57
CA TYR A 139 -15.11 -0.06 -20.91
C TYR A 139 -16.20 -0.45 -21.91
N VAL A 140 -16.74 0.54 -22.61
CA VAL A 140 -17.87 0.38 -23.53
C VAL A 140 -17.43 0.82 -24.93
N ASN A 141 -17.65 -0.04 -25.94
CA ASN A 141 -17.32 0.25 -27.34
C ASN A 141 -15.87 0.72 -27.56
N GLY A 142 -14.91 0.12 -26.86
CA GLY A 142 -13.49 0.45 -27.01
C GLY A 142 -13.03 1.70 -26.27
N LYS A 143 -13.85 2.30 -25.41
CA LYS A 143 -13.53 3.53 -24.65
C LYS A 143 -13.90 3.40 -23.19
N TRP A 144 -13.08 3.97 -22.33
CA TRP A 144 -13.40 4.17 -20.92
C TRP A 144 -14.37 5.33 -20.77
N ILE A 145 -15.50 5.10 -20.11
CA ILE A 145 -16.47 6.12 -19.72
C ILE A 145 -16.69 6.07 -18.21
N LYS A 146 -17.03 7.22 -17.61
CA LYS A 146 -17.46 7.27 -16.22
C LYS A 146 -18.97 7.16 -16.17
N VAL A 147 -19.48 6.22 -15.39
CA VAL A 147 -20.91 6.04 -15.13
C VAL A 147 -21.13 5.74 -13.67
N ASP A 148 -22.29 6.11 -13.12
CA ASP A 148 -22.68 5.66 -11.79
C ASP A 148 -23.16 4.22 -11.85
N ALA A 149 -22.68 3.38 -10.94
CA ALA A 149 -23.10 1.99 -10.83
C ALA A 149 -23.57 1.68 -9.39
N PRO A 150 -24.57 0.80 -9.23
CA PRO A 150 -24.98 0.32 -7.91
C PRO A 150 -23.99 -0.75 -7.42
N PHE A 151 -23.32 -0.47 -6.32
CA PHE A 151 -22.45 -1.41 -5.62
C PHE A 151 -23.12 -1.91 -4.35
N ARG A 152 -22.88 -3.18 -4.03
CA ARG A 152 -23.35 -3.77 -2.78
C ARG A 152 -22.65 -3.10 -1.60
N ALA A 153 -23.40 -2.80 -0.56
CA ALA A 153 -22.87 -2.38 0.73
C ALA A 153 -23.06 -3.51 1.74
N TYR A 154 -22.02 -3.84 2.48
CA TYR A 154 -22.02 -4.94 3.45
C TYR A 154 -22.06 -4.39 4.88
N ASP A 155 -22.55 -5.18 5.82
CA ASP A 155 -22.54 -4.79 7.24
C ASP A 155 -21.14 -4.96 7.85
N SER A 156 -20.32 -5.84 7.27
CA SER A 156 -18.92 -6.03 7.64
C SER A 156 -18.03 -6.36 6.43
N TRP A 157 -16.72 -6.12 6.53
CA TRP A 157 -15.79 -6.45 5.45
C TRP A 157 -15.63 -7.96 5.28
N GLN A 158 -15.79 -8.74 6.36
CA GLN A 158 -15.82 -10.20 6.34
C GLN A 158 -16.92 -10.73 5.42
N GLU A 159 -18.13 -10.13 5.46
CA GLU A 159 -19.21 -10.53 4.56
C GLU A 159 -18.83 -10.37 3.09
N SER A 160 -18.10 -9.32 2.72
CA SER A 160 -17.63 -9.17 1.34
C SER A 160 -16.61 -10.23 0.93
N MET A 161 -15.73 -10.64 1.86
CA MET A 161 -14.76 -11.72 1.62
C MET A 161 -15.46 -13.07 1.45
N VAL A 162 -16.48 -13.36 2.27
CA VAL A 162 -17.28 -14.57 2.15
C VAL A 162 -18.11 -14.57 0.86
N ASP A 163 -18.70 -13.44 0.47
CA ASP A 163 -19.47 -13.30 -0.78
C ASP A 163 -18.57 -13.53 -2.00
N HIS A 164 -17.35 -12.99 -1.97
CA HIS A 164 -16.32 -13.25 -2.97
C HIS A 164 -15.90 -14.72 -3.04
N ALA A 165 -15.67 -15.37 -1.88
CA ALA A 165 -15.36 -16.80 -1.85
C ALA A 165 -16.49 -17.64 -2.47
N LYS A 166 -17.75 -17.30 -2.18
CA LYS A 166 -18.92 -17.97 -2.76
C LYS A 166 -19.01 -17.77 -4.27
N LEU A 167 -18.62 -16.62 -4.81
CA LEU A 167 -18.51 -16.42 -6.26
C LEU A 167 -17.52 -17.42 -6.87
N LEU A 168 -16.34 -17.57 -6.27
CA LEU A 168 -15.33 -18.50 -6.77
C LEU A 168 -15.79 -19.97 -6.67
N VAL A 169 -16.48 -20.34 -5.59
CA VAL A 169 -17.00 -21.70 -5.41
C VAL A 169 -18.16 -22.02 -6.34
N ASN A 170 -19.11 -21.10 -6.48
CA ASN A 170 -20.38 -21.36 -7.18
C ASN A 170 -20.36 -20.94 -8.65
N GLY A 171 -19.29 -20.29 -9.09
CA GLY A 171 -19.20 -19.67 -10.41
C GLY A 171 -20.22 -18.54 -10.61
N THR A 172 -20.55 -18.29 -11.87
CA THR A 172 -21.55 -17.29 -12.27
C THR A 172 -22.84 -17.96 -12.72
N ALA A 173 -23.93 -17.20 -12.81
CA ALA A 173 -25.24 -17.73 -13.19
C ALA A 173 -25.25 -18.44 -14.55
N ASP A 174 -24.39 -18.02 -15.48
CA ASP A 174 -24.20 -18.63 -16.80
C ASP A 174 -23.22 -19.81 -16.79
N ASN A 175 -22.34 -19.91 -15.79
CA ASN A 175 -21.35 -20.98 -15.68
C ASN A 175 -20.97 -21.23 -14.21
N HIS A 176 -21.59 -22.24 -13.60
CA HIS A 176 -21.32 -22.63 -12.22
C HIS A 176 -19.92 -23.23 -11.98
N ALA A 177 -19.22 -23.67 -13.03
CA ALA A 177 -17.87 -24.21 -12.93
C ALA A 177 -16.78 -23.19 -13.30
N ARG A 178 -17.16 -21.93 -13.55
CA ARG A 178 -16.28 -20.88 -14.12
C ARG A 178 -14.92 -20.76 -13.42
N TYR A 179 -14.91 -20.84 -12.09
CA TYR A 179 -13.70 -20.66 -11.27
C TYR A 179 -13.26 -21.94 -10.56
N LEU A 180 -13.77 -23.11 -10.96
CA LEU A 180 -13.43 -24.37 -10.30
C LEU A 180 -11.92 -24.65 -10.32
N LYS A 181 -11.23 -24.30 -11.41
CA LYS A 181 -9.78 -24.44 -11.54
C LYS A 181 -8.98 -23.50 -10.63
N VAL A 182 -9.54 -22.34 -10.27
CA VAL A 182 -8.92 -21.42 -9.30
C VAL A 182 -8.77 -22.12 -7.94
N ILE A 183 -9.80 -22.84 -7.52
CA ILE A 183 -9.85 -23.57 -6.24
C ILE A 183 -8.97 -24.83 -6.30
N GLN A 184 -8.90 -25.48 -7.46
CA GLN A 184 -8.09 -26.69 -7.68
C GLN A 184 -6.60 -26.41 -7.89
N GLY A 185 -6.19 -25.14 -8.03
CA GLY A 185 -4.80 -24.74 -8.23
C GLY A 185 -3.86 -25.26 -7.13
N SER A 186 -2.78 -25.92 -7.54
CA SER A 186 -1.79 -26.51 -6.61
C SER A 186 -0.86 -25.46 -6.02
N THR A 187 -0.75 -24.29 -6.65
CA THR A 187 -0.05 -23.11 -6.12
C THR A 187 -0.89 -21.84 -6.24
N ALA A 188 -0.49 -20.78 -5.53
CA ALA A 188 -1.12 -19.49 -5.65
C ALA A 188 -0.96 -18.89 -7.06
N GLU A 189 0.17 -19.12 -7.74
CA GLU A 189 0.38 -18.69 -9.12
C GLU A 189 -0.56 -19.39 -10.11
N GLU A 190 -0.81 -20.69 -9.93
CA GLU A 190 -1.79 -21.42 -10.73
C GLU A 190 -3.18 -20.85 -10.54
N SER A 191 -3.62 -20.68 -9.29
CA SER A 191 -4.92 -20.06 -8.99
C SER A 191 -5.05 -18.65 -9.58
N ALA A 192 -3.99 -17.84 -9.53
CA ALA A 192 -3.98 -16.49 -10.10
C ALA A 192 -4.12 -16.49 -11.63
N LYS A 193 -3.49 -17.44 -12.33
CA LYS A 193 -3.65 -17.62 -13.77
C LYS A 193 -5.05 -18.09 -14.14
N GLU A 194 -5.59 -19.04 -13.38
CA GLU A 194 -6.94 -19.57 -13.60
C GLU A 194 -8.04 -18.52 -13.35
N LEU A 195 -7.78 -17.49 -12.53
CA LEU A 195 -8.68 -16.33 -12.41
C LEU A 195 -8.83 -15.58 -13.74
N VAL A 196 -7.72 -15.39 -14.47
CA VAL A 196 -7.74 -14.74 -15.79
C VAL A 196 -8.41 -15.64 -16.82
N GLU A 197 -8.08 -16.94 -16.82
CA GLU A 197 -8.69 -17.92 -17.73
C GLU A 197 -10.21 -18.05 -17.50
N GLY A 198 -10.66 -17.99 -16.24
CA GLY A 198 -12.08 -17.95 -15.88
C GLY A 198 -12.79 -16.64 -16.22
N GLY A 199 -12.04 -15.62 -16.67
CA GLY A 199 -12.57 -14.31 -17.04
C GLY A 199 -12.94 -13.42 -15.86
N TYR A 200 -12.26 -13.57 -14.71
CA TYR A 200 -12.49 -12.71 -13.53
C TYR A 200 -12.15 -11.25 -13.83
N ALA A 201 -11.05 -11.00 -14.55
CA ALA A 201 -10.62 -9.67 -14.96
C ALA A 201 -10.27 -9.64 -16.45
N THR A 202 -10.58 -8.52 -17.12
CA THR A 202 -10.19 -8.29 -18.52
C THR A 202 -8.75 -7.81 -18.67
N ASP A 203 -8.06 -7.50 -17.57
CA ASP A 203 -6.67 -7.07 -17.58
C ASP A 203 -5.74 -8.29 -17.79
N PRO A 204 -4.97 -8.36 -18.90
CA PRO A 204 -4.07 -9.47 -19.15
C PRO A 204 -2.94 -9.59 -18.11
N LYS A 205 -2.63 -8.52 -17.36
CA LYS A 205 -1.61 -8.51 -16.30
C LYS A 205 -2.18 -8.81 -14.91
N TYR A 206 -3.46 -9.17 -14.81
CA TYR A 206 -4.11 -9.38 -13.53
C TYR A 206 -3.42 -10.47 -12.70
N ALA A 207 -3.14 -11.64 -13.29
CA ALA A 207 -2.40 -12.71 -12.63
C ALA A 207 -1.01 -12.23 -12.15
N GLU A 208 -0.27 -11.50 -12.98
CA GLU A 208 1.05 -10.96 -12.64
C GLU A 208 0.98 -10.01 -11.42
N LYS A 209 -0.06 -9.17 -11.35
CA LYS A 209 -0.27 -8.25 -10.21
C LYS A 209 -0.53 -9.01 -8.92
N LEU A 210 -1.38 -10.04 -8.96
CA LEU A 210 -1.65 -10.88 -7.79
C LEU A 210 -0.39 -11.59 -7.33
N ILE A 211 0.32 -12.26 -8.25
CA ILE A 211 1.57 -12.96 -7.95
C ILE A 211 2.61 -11.99 -7.38
N TYR A 212 2.70 -10.78 -7.91
CA TYR A 212 3.58 -9.74 -7.37
C TYR A 212 3.24 -9.38 -5.92
N ILE A 213 1.95 -9.19 -5.59
CA ILE A 213 1.52 -8.91 -4.22
C ILE A 213 1.82 -10.11 -3.31
N ILE A 214 1.49 -11.33 -3.74
CA ILE A 214 1.73 -12.57 -3.01
C ILE A 214 3.20 -12.71 -2.65
N ASN A 215 4.09 -12.52 -3.61
CA ASN A 215 5.54 -12.63 -3.41
C ASN A 215 6.11 -11.50 -2.57
N THR A 216 5.67 -10.25 -2.80
CA THR A 216 6.18 -9.07 -2.08
C THR A 216 5.85 -9.12 -0.60
N TYR A 217 4.67 -9.64 -0.24
CA TYR A 217 4.19 -9.72 1.13
C TYR A 217 4.23 -11.13 1.72
N HIS A 218 4.85 -12.08 1.01
CA HIS A 218 4.98 -13.48 1.42
C HIS A 218 3.64 -14.11 1.83
N LEU A 219 2.57 -13.88 1.06
CA LEU A 219 1.22 -14.26 1.46
C LEU A 219 0.97 -15.77 1.49
N GLU A 220 1.78 -16.57 0.79
CA GLU A 220 1.71 -18.03 0.85
C GLU A 220 1.93 -18.58 2.26
N GLN A 221 2.58 -17.82 3.16
CA GLN A 221 2.70 -18.23 4.57
C GLN A 221 1.34 -18.44 5.24
N TYR A 222 0.26 -17.85 4.71
CA TYR A 222 -1.10 -18.00 5.21
C TYR A 222 -1.83 -19.20 4.61
N ASP A 223 -1.31 -19.82 3.53
CA ASP A 223 -1.92 -20.97 2.87
C ASP A 223 -1.66 -22.28 3.63
N TYR A 224 -0.58 -22.34 4.40
CA TYR A 224 -0.22 -23.51 5.19
C TYR A 224 -0.81 -23.40 6.60
N GLN A 225 -1.51 -24.44 7.04
CA GLN A 225 -1.91 -24.66 8.44
C GLN A 225 -1.27 -25.92 8.97
#